data_AF-A0A0F4IXQ8-F1
#
_entry.id   AF-A0A0F4IXQ8-F1
#
_cell.length_a   1.000
_cell.length_b   1.000
_cell.length_c   1.000
_cell.angle_alpha   90.00
_cell.angle_beta   90.00
_cell.angle_gamma   90.00
#
_symmetry.space_group_name_H-M   'P 1'
#
loop_
_entity.id
_entity.type
_entity.pdbx_description
1 polymer ?
#
loop_
_entity_poly.entity_id
_entity_poly.type
_entity_poly.pdbx_seq_one_letter_code
_entity_poly.pdbx_strand_id
1 'polypeptide(L)'
;MSVLALRLAGPLQSWGSSARFARRTTETAPTKSGVIGMLAAALGRDRTADLSDLAALSFAVRIDQPGTRLRDFQTARHADTGKAMPVSERFY
;
A
#
# COMPACT_ATOMS: atom_id res chain seq x y z
N MET A 1 -5.30 -16.90 22.86
CA MET A 1 -5.34 -16.15 21.60
C MET A 1 -4.20 -15.14 21.64
N SER A 2 -3.26 -15.18 20.71
CA SER A 2 -2.14 -14.23 20.64
C SER A 2 -2.41 -13.16 19.58
N VAL A 3 -1.89 -11.95 19.80
CA VAL A 3 -2.04 -10.81 18.88
C VAL A 3 -0.67 -10.18 18.67
N LEU A 4 -0.34 -9.90 17.41
CA LEU A 4 0.79 -9.06 17.04
C LEU A 4 0.30 -7.62 16.85
N ALA A 5 0.72 -6.72 17.73
CA ALA A 5 0.43 -5.30 17.60
C ALA A 5 1.54 -4.62 16.77
N LEU A 6 1.15 -3.91 15.71
CA LEU A 6 2.05 -3.16 14.84
C LEU A 6 1.70 -1.67 14.91
N ARG A 7 2.72 -0.81 15.03
CA ARG A 7 2.56 0.64 14.89
C ARG A 7 3.00 1.06 13.49
N LEU A 8 2.05 1.52 12.68
CA LEU A 8 2.32 2.03 11.32
C LEU A 8 2.37 3.55 11.37
N ALA A 9 3.58 4.08 11.55
CA ALA A 9 3.84 5.52 11.62
C ALA A 9 4.92 5.89 10.60
N GLY A 10 4.63 6.93 9.82
CA GLY A 10 5.51 7.47 8.79
C GLY A 10 4.97 8.83 8.31
N PRO A 11 5.79 9.67 7.69
CA PRO A 11 5.38 11.01 7.26
C PRO A 11 4.30 10.97 6.17
N LEU A 12 4.31 9.93 5.33
CA LEU A 12 3.32 9.66 4.29
C LEU A 12 3.03 8.16 4.28
N GLN A 13 1.78 7.78 4.02
CA GLN A 13 1.36 6.39 3.84
C GLN A 13 0.44 6.29 2.62
N SER A 14 0.31 5.12 2.01
CA SER A 14 -0.65 4.93 0.92
C SER A 14 -1.10 3.47 0.88
N TRP A 15 -2.39 3.25 1.09
CA TRP A 15 -3.04 1.95 1.28
C TRP A 15 -4.09 1.74 0.19
N GLY A 16 -3.64 1.39 -1.02
CA GLY A 16 -4.53 1.20 -2.16
C GLY A 16 -5.47 0.00 -2.02
N SER A 17 -6.75 0.20 -2.38
CA SER A 17 -7.77 -0.86 -2.46
C SER A 17 -8.27 -1.06 -3.90
N SER A 18 -8.42 0.04 -4.63
CA SER A 18 -8.88 0.10 -6.00
C SER A 18 -8.06 1.15 -6.73
N ALA A 19 -7.69 0.88 -7.98
CA ALA A 19 -7.01 1.86 -8.81
C ALA A 19 -7.37 1.60 -10.27
N ARG A 20 -7.65 2.67 -11.01
CA ARG A 20 -7.90 2.60 -12.44
C ARG A 20 -6.84 3.44 -13.16
N PHE A 21 -5.96 2.76 -13.88
CA PHE A 21 -4.88 3.35 -14.69
C PHE A 21 -3.98 4.31 -13.89
N ALA A 22 -4.02 5.60 -14.25
CA ALA A 22 -3.10 6.63 -13.79
C ALA A 22 -3.51 7.29 -12.46
N ARG A 23 -4.70 6.98 -11.93
CA ARG A 23 -5.14 7.47 -10.62
C ARG A 23 -4.96 6.38 -9.57
N ARG A 24 -4.09 6.65 -8.58
CA ARG A 24 -3.78 5.75 -7.46
C ARG A 24 -4.36 6.31 -6.17
N THR A 25 -5.49 5.78 -5.74
CA THR A 25 -6.15 6.19 -4.50
C THR A 25 -5.58 5.44 -3.30
N THR A 26 -5.81 6.00 -2.10
CA THR A 26 -5.51 5.38 -0.81
C THR A 26 -6.76 5.33 0.03
N GLU A 27 -6.88 4.29 0.84
CA GLU A 27 -7.83 4.25 1.95
C GLU A 27 -7.34 5.10 3.13
N THR A 28 -8.27 5.45 4.02
CA THR A 28 -8.01 6.23 5.26
C THR A 28 -7.34 5.42 6.35
N ALA A 29 -7.20 4.10 6.16
CA ALA A 29 -6.55 3.18 7.06
C ALA A 29 -5.80 2.08 6.28
N PRO A 30 -4.81 1.42 6.91
CA PRO A 30 -4.14 0.27 6.34
C PRO A 30 -5.10 -0.82 5.85
N THR A 31 -4.90 -1.27 4.61
CA THR A 31 -5.65 -2.40 4.05
C THR A 31 -5.06 -3.72 4.52
N LYS A 32 -5.92 -4.74 4.72
CA LYS A 32 -5.47 -6.10 5.11
C LYS A 32 -4.45 -6.65 4.10
N SER A 33 -4.69 -6.44 2.80
CA SER A 33 -3.77 -6.87 1.73
C SER A 33 -2.41 -6.16 1.81
N GLY A 34 -2.38 -4.85 2.08
CA GLY A 34 -1.14 -4.10 2.25
C GLY A 34 -0.31 -4.61 3.44
N VAL A 35 -0.95 -4.86 4.58
CA VAL A 35 -0.27 -5.40 5.77
C VAL A 35 0.20 -6.84 5.55
N ILE A 36 -0.60 -7.69 4.92
CA ILE A 36 -0.17 -9.06 4.54
C ILE A 36 1.06 -9.00 3.62
N GLY A 37 1.06 -8.13 2.61
CA GLY A 37 2.21 -7.96 1.72
C GLY A 37 3.48 -7.54 2.46
N MET A 38 3.37 -6.65 3.44
CA MET A 38 4.48 -6.25 4.29
C MET A 38 4.98 -7.39 5.18
N LEU A 39 4.08 -8.20 5.76
CA LEU A 39 4.46 -9.40 6.52
C LEU A 39 5.14 -10.45 5.62
N ALA A 40 4.62 -10.69 4.43
CA ALA A 40 5.21 -11.60 3.46
C ALA A 40 6.63 -11.14 3.06
N ALA A 41 6.82 -9.84 2.84
CA ALA A 41 8.13 -9.26 2.57
C ALA A 41 9.10 -9.42 3.74
N ALA A 42 8.64 -9.22 4.98
CA ALA A 42 9.46 -9.44 6.19
C ALA A 42 9.85 -10.92 6.37
N LEU A 43 9.02 -11.84 5.91
CA LEU A 43 9.31 -13.28 5.86
C LEU A 43 10.19 -13.69 4.67
N GLY A 44 10.54 -12.76 3.77
CA GLY A 44 11.34 -13.06 2.57
C GLY A 44 10.58 -13.84 1.49
N ARG A 45 9.25 -13.75 1.43
CA ARG A 45 8.45 -14.46 0.43
C ARG A 45 8.49 -13.76 -0.93
N ASP A 46 8.65 -14.57 -1.98
CA ASP A 46 8.53 -14.12 -3.36
C ASP A 46 7.09 -13.74 -3.73
N ARG A 47 6.94 -13.01 -4.84
CA ARG A 47 5.64 -12.49 -5.31
C ARG A 47 4.61 -13.59 -5.65
N THR A 48 5.06 -14.79 -5.95
CA THR A 48 4.22 -15.95 -6.32
C THR A 48 4.08 -16.97 -5.20
N ALA A 49 4.67 -16.70 -4.03
CA ALA A 49 4.55 -17.60 -2.88
C ALA A 49 3.10 -17.67 -2.39
N ASP A 50 2.74 -18.81 -1.79
CA ASP A 50 1.44 -18.95 -1.14
C ASP A 50 1.32 -17.99 0.05
N LEU A 51 0.14 -17.37 0.18
CA LEU A 51 -0.23 -16.42 1.21
C LEU A 51 -1.44 -16.90 2.03
N SER A 52 -1.91 -18.13 1.82
CA SER A 52 -3.14 -18.65 2.44
C SER A 52 -3.11 -18.59 3.97
N ASP A 53 -1.95 -18.85 4.58
CA ASP A 53 -1.73 -18.75 6.01
C ASP A 53 -1.86 -17.30 6.53
N LEU A 54 -1.25 -16.33 5.85
CA LEU A 54 -1.35 -14.91 6.19
C LEU A 54 -2.74 -14.35 5.91
N ALA A 55 -3.41 -14.83 4.85
CA ALA A 55 -4.76 -14.45 4.49
C ALA A 55 -5.80 -14.91 5.53
N ALA A 56 -5.55 -16.03 6.21
CA ALA A 56 -6.40 -16.56 7.28
C ALA A 56 -6.39 -15.71 8.56
N LEU A 57 -5.41 -14.81 8.74
CA LEU A 57 -5.31 -13.97 9.94
C LEU A 57 -6.49 -12.99 10.06
N SER A 58 -6.98 -12.81 11.29
CA SER A 58 -7.88 -11.70 11.60
C SER A 58 -7.11 -10.38 11.62
N PHE A 59 -7.74 -9.31 11.15
CA PHE A 59 -7.11 -8.00 11.02
C PHE A 59 -8.04 -6.92 11.57
N ALA A 60 -7.48 -6.03 12.39
CA ALA A 60 -8.18 -4.89 12.95
C ALA A 60 -7.26 -3.67 12.94
N VAL A 61 -7.86 -2.49 12.81
CA VAL A 61 -7.14 -1.21 12.76
C VAL A 61 -7.71 -0.28 13.81
N ARG A 62 -6.82 0.40 14.54
CA ARG A 62 -7.15 1.60 15.31
C ARG A 62 -6.42 2.78 14.68
N ILE A 63 -7.17 3.82 14.34
CA ILE A 63 -6.61 5.06 13.79
C ILE A 63 -6.29 5.97 14.97
N ASP A 64 -5.00 6.13 15.28
CA ASP A 64 -4.56 7.02 16.36
C ASP A 64 -4.58 8.50 15.92
N GLN A 65 -4.21 8.75 14.66
CA GLN A 65 -4.21 10.08 14.02
C GLN A 65 -4.70 9.94 12.57
N PRO A 66 -5.86 10.50 12.20
CA PRO A 66 -6.44 10.32 10.86
C PRO A 66 -5.61 10.90 9.70
N GLY A 67 -4.75 11.89 9.96
CA GLY A 67 -3.99 12.59 8.93
C GLY A 67 -4.87 13.41 7.97
N THR A 68 -4.29 13.83 6.86
CA THR A 68 -5.02 14.54 5.79
C THR A 68 -4.52 14.05 4.44
N ARG A 69 -5.44 13.83 3.51
CA ARG A 69 -5.10 13.27 2.20
C ARG A 69 -4.27 14.25 1.37
N LEU A 70 -3.14 13.81 0.87
CA LEU A 70 -2.26 14.56 -0.03
C LEU A 70 -2.42 14.07 -1.47
N ARG A 71 -2.42 14.98 -2.44
CA ARG A 71 -2.36 14.66 -3.87
C ARG A 71 -0.95 14.92 -4.39
N ASP A 72 -0.34 13.90 -4.97
CA ASP A 72 0.94 13.96 -5.66
C ASP A 72 0.73 13.88 -7.19
N PHE A 73 1.38 14.80 -7.90
CA PHE A 73 1.40 14.86 -9.36
C PHE A 73 2.70 14.21 -9.84
N GLN A 74 2.60 12.99 -10.35
CA GLN A 74 3.76 12.18 -10.69
C GLN A 74 3.88 11.94 -12.19
N THR A 75 4.99 12.38 -12.77
CA THR A 75 5.37 12.11 -14.16
C THR A 75 6.40 10.99 -14.24
N ALA A 76 6.41 10.24 -15.33
CA ALA A 76 7.46 9.28 -15.65
C ALA A 76 7.80 9.34 -17.14
N ARG A 77 9.01 8.92 -17.50
CA ARG A 77 9.45 8.77 -18.89
C ARG A 77 10.04 7.37 -19.06
N HIS A 78 9.87 6.80 -20.26
CA HIS A 78 10.55 5.57 -20.62
C HIS A 78 12.05 5.81 -20.64
N ALA A 79 12.83 4.94 -19.98
CA ALA A 79 14.27 5.13 -19.82
C ALA A 79 14.99 5.17 -21.18
N ASP A 80 14.69 4.22 -22.08
CA ASP A 80 15.41 4.11 -23.35
C ASP A 80 14.90 5.07 -24.44
N THR A 81 13.58 5.27 -24.54
CA THR A 81 12.97 6.03 -25.65
C THR A 81 12.67 7.49 -25.30
N GLY A 82 12.79 7.89 -24.02
CA GLY A 82 12.43 9.22 -23.53
C GLY A 82 10.93 9.56 -23.60
N LYS A 83 10.11 8.63 -24.12
CA LYS A 83 8.67 8.81 -24.30
C LYS A 83 8.00 9.07 -22.96
N ALA A 84 7.19 10.12 -22.88
CA ALA A 84 6.42 10.44 -21.68
C ALA A 84 5.37 9.36 -21.40
N MET A 85 5.32 8.90 -20.16
CA MET A 85 4.27 8.01 -19.67
C MET A 85 3.03 8.84 -19.28
N PRO A 86 1.83 8.24 -19.24
CA PRO A 86 0.65 8.93 -18.72
C PRO A 86 0.92 9.53 -17.34
N VAL A 87 0.60 10.81 -17.20
CA VAL A 87 0.68 11.53 -15.92
C VAL A 87 -0.18 10.81 -14.89
N SER A 88 0.40 10.52 -13.73
CA SER A 88 -0.28 9.83 -12.65
C SER A 88 -0.62 10.78 -11.50
N GLU A 89 -1.82 10.65 -10.95
CA GLU A 89 -2.20 11.29 -9.68
C GLU A 89 -2.19 10.23 -8.58
N ARG A 90 -1.38 10.46 -7.55
CA ARG A 90 -1.28 9.56 -6.40
C ARG A 90 -1.77 10.22 -5.14
N PHE A 91 -2.39 9.43 -4.28
CA PHE A 91 -2.90 9.89 -3.00
C PHE A 91 -2.19 9.18 -1.84
N TYR A 92 -1.89 9.96 -0.83
CA TYR A 92 -1.28 9.55 0.44
C TYR A 92 -2.17 10.01 1.59
#